data_AF-A0A0J6G4A3-F1
#
_entry.id   AF-A0A0J6G4A3-F1
#
_cell.length_a   1.000
_cell.length_b   1.000
_cell.length_c   1.000
_cell.angle_alpha   90.00
_cell.angle_beta   90.00
_cell.angle_gamma   90.00
#
_symmetry.space_group_name_H-M   'P 1'
#
loop_
_entity.id
_entity.type
_entity.pdbx_description
1 polymer ?
#
loop_
_entity_poly.entity_id
_entity_poly.type
_entity_poly.pdbx_seq_one_letter_code
_entity_poly.pdbx_strand_id
1 'polypeptide(L)'
;MVHIDPDAQPEPAPVTRNVPLAEVEWPVIPNLDAARKGGREVVVSQNAEGRQVMVRTPDTGDQQVYQFTQKPCWTLVKVDDQGL
;
A
#
# COMPACT_ATOMS: atom_id res chain seq x y z
N MET A 1 16.59 -31.66 -9.53
CA MET A 1 15.85 -30.88 -8.52
C MET A 1 16.63 -29.61 -8.30
N VAL A 2 16.10 -28.46 -8.71
CA VAL A 2 16.76 -27.17 -8.51
C VAL A 2 16.39 -26.70 -7.11
N HIS A 3 17.39 -26.60 -6.23
CA HIS A 3 17.26 -25.95 -4.93
C HIS A 3 17.40 -24.44 -5.15
N ILE A 4 16.39 -23.69 -4.72
CA ILE A 4 16.42 -22.23 -4.68
C ILE A 4 16.97 -21.87 -3.30
N ASP A 5 18.09 -21.15 -3.28
CA ASP A 5 18.79 -20.75 -2.07
C ASP A 5 18.13 -19.48 -1.49
N PRO A 6 17.48 -19.55 -0.31
CA PRO A 6 16.79 -18.41 0.28
C PRO A 6 17.74 -17.33 0.83
N ASP A 7 19.05 -17.61 0.87
CA ASP A 7 20.10 -16.67 1.33
C ASP A 7 20.71 -15.86 0.16
N ALA A 8 20.21 -16.05 -1.07
CA ALA A 8 20.67 -15.31 -2.24
C ALA A 8 20.20 -13.84 -2.19
N GLN A 9 21.06 -12.98 -1.65
CA GLN A 9 20.88 -11.54 -1.59
C GLN A 9 20.95 -10.86 -2.97
N PRO A 10 20.30 -9.70 -3.15
CA PRO A 10 19.63 -8.92 -2.11
C PRO A 10 18.11 -9.05 -2.12
N GLU A 11 17.54 -9.28 -0.94
CA GLU A 11 16.14 -9.00 -0.66
C GLU A 11 15.86 -7.49 -0.92
N PRO A 12 14.73 -7.13 -1.55
CA PRO A 12 14.42 -5.74 -1.86
C PRO A 12 14.26 -4.93 -0.57
N ALA A 13 15.10 -3.91 -0.39
CA ALA A 13 14.98 -2.98 0.72
C ALA A 13 13.78 -2.04 0.51
N PRO A 14 12.99 -1.72 1.56
CA PRO A 14 11.90 -0.76 1.45
C PRO A 14 12.45 0.63 1.08
N VAL A 15 12.10 1.13 -0.10
CA VAL A 15 12.52 2.45 -0.58
C VAL A 15 11.46 3.48 -0.20
N THR A 16 11.82 4.44 0.65
CA THR A 16 10.97 5.60 0.92
C THR A 16 11.30 6.72 -0.06
N ARG A 17 10.32 7.17 -0.85
CA ARG A 17 10.47 8.31 -1.77
C ARG A 17 9.49 9.42 -1.42
N ASN A 18 10.00 10.63 -1.19
CA ASN A 18 9.17 11.82 -1.09
C ASN A 18 8.80 12.26 -2.51
N VAL A 19 7.53 12.10 -2.89
CA VAL A 19 7.02 12.52 -4.20
C VAL A 19 6.34 13.88 -4.05
N PRO A 20 6.76 14.91 -4.80
CA PRO A 20 6.06 16.19 -4.82
C PRO A 20 4.65 15.98 -5.42
N LEU A 21 3.65 16.67 -4.87
CA LEU A 21 2.24 16.48 -5.25
C LEU A 21 1.99 16.61 -6.77
N ALA A 22 2.79 17.43 -7.47
CA ALA A 22 2.69 17.64 -8.91
C ALA A 22 3.13 16.42 -9.75
N GLU A 23 3.92 15.51 -9.19
CA GLU A 23 4.44 14.31 -9.85
C GLU A 23 3.70 13.04 -9.42
N VAL A 24 2.65 13.17 -8.62
CA VAL A 24 1.81 12.06 -8.19
C VAL A 24 0.93 11.62 -9.36
N GLU A 25 1.14 10.41 -9.86
CA GLU A 25 0.21 9.80 -10.82
C GLU A 25 -1.10 9.44 -10.12
N TRP A 26 -2.19 10.04 -10.61
CA TRP A 26 -3.54 9.81 -10.11
C TRP A 26 -4.25 8.78 -11.00
N PRO A 27 -5.06 7.86 -10.44
CA PRO A 27 -5.45 7.76 -9.04
C PRO A 27 -4.44 6.99 -8.18
N VAL A 28 -3.99 7.60 -7.08
CA VAL A 28 -3.06 6.98 -6.12
C VAL A 28 -3.68 5.77 -5.43
N ILE A 29 -4.98 5.81 -5.17
CA ILE A 29 -5.73 4.74 -4.53
C ILE A 29 -6.56 4.03 -5.59
N PRO A 30 -6.46 2.70 -5.71
CA PRO A 30 -7.30 1.95 -6.62
C PRO A 30 -8.76 2.05 -6.20
N ASN A 31 -9.67 1.84 -7.14
CA ASN A 31 -11.09 1.79 -6.81
C ASN A 31 -11.36 0.65 -5.82
N LEU A 32 -11.66 0.99 -4.57
CA LEU A 32 -11.82 0.03 -3.47
C LEU A 32 -13.01 -0.92 -3.68
N ASP A 33 -14.07 -0.47 -4.36
CA ASP A 33 -15.22 -1.30 -4.66
C ASP A 33 -14.88 -2.33 -5.75
N ALA A 34 -14.15 -1.90 -6.77
CA ALA A 34 -13.63 -2.80 -7.80
C ALA A 34 -12.59 -3.78 -7.22
N ALA A 35 -11.73 -3.33 -6.30
CA ALA A 35 -10.77 -4.17 -5.60
C ALA A 35 -11.49 -5.27 -4.79
N ARG A 36 -12.51 -4.91 -4.01
CA ARG A 36 -13.34 -5.87 -3.27
C ARG A 36 -14.03 -6.89 -4.18
N LYS A 37 -14.60 -6.43 -5.30
CA LYS A 37 -15.23 -7.30 -6.30
C LYS A 37 -14.22 -8.22 -7.01
N GLY A 38 -12.99 -7.75 -7.18
CA GLY A 38 -11.87 -8.49 -7.74
C GLY A 38 -11.19 -9.46 -6.77
N GLY A 39 -11.76 -9.67 -5.58
CA GLY A 39 -11.22 -10.59 -4.57
C GLY A 39 -10.12 -10.01 -3.70
N ARG A 40 -9.79 -8.72 -3.82
CA ARG A 40 -8.86 -8.05 -2.90
C ARG A 40 -9.56 -7.70 -1.59
N GLU A 41 -8.85 -7.86 -0.49
CA GLU A 41 -9.35 -7.49 0.82
C GLU A 41 -9.02 -6.03 1.12
N VAL A 42 -10.05 -5.27 1.50
CA VAL A 42 -9.91 -3.85 1.87
C VAL A 42 -10.35 -3.66 3.31
N VAL A 43 -9.37 -3.33 4.16
CA VAL A 43 -9.56 -3.08 5.58
C VAL A 43 -9.38 -1.59 5.84
N VAL A 44 -10.38 -0.97 6.49
CA VAL A 44 -10.31 0.43 6.90
C VAL A 44 -10.23 0.46 8.42
N SER A 45 -9.20 1.09 8.95
CA SER A 45 -8.95 1.21 10.39
C SER A 45 -8.68 2.66 10.76
N GLN A 46 -8.92 3.02 12.02
CA GLN A 46 -8.58 4.33 12.55
C GLN A 46 -7.48 4.17 13.59
N ASN A 47 -6.42 4.96 13.48
CA ASN A 47 -5.27 4.97 14.38
C ASN A 47 -5.11 6.37 15.00
N ALA A 48 -4.15 6.54 15.91
CA ALA A 48 -3.90 7.82 16.60
C ALA A 48 -3.50 8.96 15.64
N GLU A 49 -2.94 8.62 14.49
CA GLU A 49 -2.48 9.56 13.46
C GLU A 49 -3.57 9.92 12.44
N GLY A 50 -4.63 9.10 12.34
CA GLY A 50 -5.77 9.36 11.49
C GLY A 50 -6.44 8.06 11.02
N ARG A 51 -6.64 7.92 9.71
CA ARG A 51 -7.34 6.77 9.12
C ARG A 51 -6.38 6.02 8.21
N GLN A 52 -6.39 4.70 8.32
CA GLN A 52 -5.59 3.80 7.51
C GLN A 52 -6.53 2.99 6.61
N VAL A 53 -6.19 2.89 5.34
CA VAL A 53 -6.84 1.99 4.39
C VAL A 53 -5.80 1.01 3.90
N MET A 54 -5.99 -0.27 4.20
CA MET A 54 -5.14 -1.35 3.73
C MET A 54 -5.87 -2.11 2.64
N VAL A 55 -5.21 -2.25 1.49
CA VAL A 55 -5.67 -3.06 0.37
C VAL A 55 -4.66 -4.18 0.20
N ARG A 56 -5.09 -5.43 0.35
CA ARG A 56 -4.23 -6.59 0.13
C ARG A 56 -4.85 -7.53 -0.88
N THR A 57 -4.01 -8.16 -1.68
CA THR A 57 -4.43 -9.21 -2.60
C THR A 57 -4.16 -10.55 -1.92
N PRO A 58 -5.19 -11.36 -1.60
CA PRO A 58 -4.99 -12.65 -0.93
C PRO A 58 -4.09 -13.56 -1.79
N ASP A 59 -3.32 -14.41 -1.12
CA ASP A 59 -2.37 -15.36 -1.75
C ASP A 59 -1.19 -14.70 -2.49
N THR A 60 -1.06 -13.38 -2.42
CA THR A 60 0.09 -12.63 -2.94
C THR A 60 0.64 -11.72 -1.84
N GLY A 61 1.96 -11.51 -1.79
CA GLY A 61 2.56 -10.55 -0.84
C GLY A 61 2.19 -9.09 -1.11
N ASP A 62 1.34 -8.82 -2.10
CA ASP A 62 0.89 -7.51 -2.52
C ASP A 62 -0.04 -6.89 -1.47
N GLN A 63 0.52 -5.96 -0.69
CA GLN A 63 -0.18 -5.16 0.30
C GLN A 63 0.13 -3.68 0.10
N GLN A 64 -0.91 -2.86 0.06
CA GLN A 64 -0.81 -1.41 -0.02
C GLN A 64 -1.50 -0.78 1.19
N VAL A 65 -0.79 0.09 1.91
CA VAL A 65 -1.29 0.79 3.09
C VAL A 65 -1.30 2.29 2.82
N TYR A 66 -2.50 2.87 2.89
CA TYR A 66 -2.75 4.29 2.68
C TYR A 66 -3.07 4.95 4.01
N GLN A 67 -2.25 5.93 4.42
CA GLN A 67 -2.42 6.66 5.66
C GLN A 67 -2.98 8.05 5.39
N PHE A 68 -4.09 8.37 6.06
CA PHE A 68 -4.78 9.64 5.95
C PHE A 68 -4.79 10.38 7.28
N THR A 69 -4.67 11.70 7.22
CA THR A 69 -4.90 12.58 8.37
C THR A 69 -6.06 13.52 8.07
N GLN A 70 -6.73 14.00 9.11
CA GLN A 70 -7.87 14.92 8.97
C GLN A 70 -7.50 16.32 9.44
N LYS A 71 -7.02 17.20 8.53
CA LYS A 71 -6.76 18.62 8.82
C LYS A 71 -6.80 19.48 7.54
N PRO A 72 -7.86 20.27 7.25
CA PRO A 72 -9.25 20.20 7.74
C PRO A 72 -10.08 19.09 7.07
N CYS A 73 -9.59 18.52 5.97
CA CYS A 73 -10.20 17.39 5.25
C CYS A 73 -9.28 16.16 5.31
N TRP A 74 -9.82 14.99 4.98
CA TRP A 74 -9.03 13.76 4.84
C TRP A 74 -8.00 13.93 3.73
N THR A 75 -6.73 13.88 4.09
CA THR A 75 -5.58 14.04 3.19
C THR A 75 -4.70 12.82 3.30
N LEU A 76 -4.37 12.21 2.15
CA LEU A 76 -3.42 11.13 2.07
C LEU A 76 -2.01 11.69 2.32
N VAL A 77 -1.35 11.23 3.37
CA VAL A 77 0.00 11.71 3.76
C VAL A 77 1.09 10.69 3.51
N LYS A 78 0.73 9.41 3.41
CA LYS A 78 1.68 8.33 3.16
C LYS A 78 1.00 7.21 2.40
N VAL A 79 1.72 6.64 1.44
CA VAL A 79 1.43 5.37 0.79
C VAL A 79 2.60 4.45 1.07
N ASP A 80 2.30 3.29 1.64
CA ASP A 80 3.25 2.21 1.87
C ASP A 80 2.88 1.10 0.88
N ASP A 81 3.69 0.93 -0.16
CA ASP A 81 3.56 -0.17 -1.09
C ASP A 81 4.50 -1.27 -0.61
N GLN A 82 3.92 -2.38 -0.13
CA GLN A 82 4.63 -3.52 0.42
C GLN A 82 4.57 -4.72 -0.52
N GLY A 83 4.39 -4.48 -1.82
CA GLY A 83 4.50 -5.52 -2.84
C GLY A 83 5.92 -6.06 -2.93
N LEU A 84 6.05 -7.38 -2.93
CA LEU A 84 7.28 -8.13 -3.20
C LEU A 84 7.37 -8.50 -4.69
#